data_AF-A0A061CZW7-F1
#
_entry.id   AF-A0A061CZW7-F1
#
_cell.length_a   1.000
_cell.length_b   1.000
_cell.length_c   1.000
_cell.angle_alpha   90.00
_cell.angle_beta   90.00
_cell.angle_gamma   90.00
#
_symmetry.space_group_name_H-M   'P 1'
#
loop_
_entity.id
_entity.type
_entity.pdbx_description
1 polymer ?
#
loop_
_entity_poly.entity_id
_entity_poly.type
_entity_poly.pdbx_seq_one_letter_code
_entity_poly.pdbx_strand_id
1 'polypeptide(L)'
;MTRNGERIHANFDGTPTDYGKSLLQLLDAGDLAYQGASQLNSDGKWQYNWFFFLPLGMALENRKSVELLHFPPDYSLTQAQDYLRSSTTDR
;
A
#
# COMPACT_ATOMS: atom_id res chain seq x y z
N MET A 1 -8.13 -8.39 -15.96
CA MET A 1 -7.75 -6.96 -15.95
C MET A 1 -7.59 -6.52 -17.39
N THR A 2 -8.28 -5.46 -17.81
CA THR A 2 -8.21 -4.91 -19.17
C THR A 2 -7.79 -3.45 -19.09
N ARG A 3 -6.89 -3.02 -19.97
CA ARG A 3 -6.42 -1.63 -20.05
C ARG A 3 -7.11 -0.95 -21.23
N ASN A 4 -7.71 0.21 -21.00
CA ASN A 4 -8.29 1.07 -22.03
C ASN A 4 -7.72 2.48 -21.87
N GLY A 5 -6.69 2.80 -22.66
CA GLY A 5 -5.90 4.02 -22.49
C GLY A 5 -5.23 4.08 -21.12
N GLU A 6 -5.47 5.17 -20.39
CA GLU A 6 -4.98 5.39 -19.02
C GLU A 6 -5.81 4.64 -17.98
N ARG A 7 -7.00 4.17 -18.33
CA ARG A 7 -7.88 3.45 -17.40
C ARG A 7 -7.58 1.96 -17.38
N ILE A 8 -7.60 1.43 -16.17
CA ILE A 8 -7.47 0.01 -15.88
C ILE A 8 -8.80 -0.48 -15.32
N HIS A 9 -9.34 -1.52 -15.93
CA HIS A 9 -10.55 -2.20 -15.46
C HIS A 9 -10.17 -3.56 -14.88
N ALA A 10 -10.70 -3.84 -13.69
CA ALA A 10 -10.60 -5.14 -13.04
C ALA A 10 -12.01 -5.70 -12.86
N ASN A 11 -12.18 -6.97 -13.22
CA ASN A 11 -13.38 -7.73 -12.93
C ASN A 11 -13.06 -8.63 -11.75
N PHE A 12 -13.95 -8.67 -10.77
CA PHE A 12 -13.82 -9.47 -9.56
C PHE A 12 -14.95 -10.49 -9.52
N ASP A 13 -14.61 -11.74 -9.30
CA ASP A 13 -15.55 -12.85 -9.11
C ASP A 13 -15.36 -13.43 -7.70
N GLY A 14 -16.42 -13.97 -7.10
CA GLY A 14 -16.38 -14.54 -5.75
C GLY A 14 -16.25 -13.50 -4.62
N THR A 15 -16.49 -12.22 -4.91
CA THR A 15 -16.49 -11.12 -3.92
C THR A 15 -17.91 -10.70 -3.55
N PRO A 16 -18.11 -10.03 -2.40
CA PRO A 16 -19.38 -9.36 -2.09
C PRO A 16 -19.82 -8.40 -3.19
N THR A 17 -21.14 -8.21 -3.36
CA THR A 17 -21.73 -7.36 -4.40
C THR A 17 -21.19 -5.92 -4.39
N ASP A 18 -20.88 -5.39 -3.21
CA ASP A 18 -20.40 -4.01 -3.02
C ASP A 18 -18.87 -3.90 -2.89
N TYR A 19 -18.12 -4.99 -3.09
CA TYR A 19 -16.66 -5.00 -2.95
C TYR A 19 -15.96 -3.92 -3.78
N GLY A 20 -16.44 -3.70 -5.02
CA GLY A 20 -15.91 -2.67 -5.90
C GLY A 20 -16.03 -1.26 -5.33
N LYS A 21 -17.09 -0.96 -4.56
CA LYS A 21 -17.28 0.34 -3.90
C LYS A 21 -16.24 0.56 -2.81
N SER A 22 -16.06 -0.44 -1.94
CA SER A 22 -15.06 -0.38 -0.87
C SER A 22 -13.64 -0.25 -1.43
N LEU A 23 -13.35 -0.93 -2.56
CA LEU A 23 -12.07 -0.83 -3.25
C LEU A 23 -11.84 0.57 -3.84
N LEU A 24 -12.85 1.13 -4.52
CA LEU A 24 -12.75 2.49 -5.06
C LEU A 24 -12.51 3.51 -3.95
N GLN A 25 -13.23 3.41 -2.82
CA GLN A 25 -13.02 4.28 -1.67
C GLN A 25 -11.60 4.21 -1.10
N LEU A 26 -11.02 3.00 -1.03
CA LEU A 26 -9.61 2.83 -0.62
C LEU A 26 -8.66 3.52 -1.60
N LEU A 27 -8.88 3.35 -2.91
CA LEU A 27 -8.03 3.96 -3.94
C LEU A 27 -8.15 5.48 -3.94
N ASP A 28 -9.37 6.03 -3.80
CA ASP A 28 -9.62 7.47 -3.72
C ASP A 28 -8.94 8.09 -2.49
N ALA A 29 -9.03 7.43 -1.33
CA ALA A 29 -8.33 7.86 -0.12
C ALA A 29 -6.80 7.78 -0.28
N GLY A 30 -6.31 6.76 -0.98
CA GLY A 30 -4.90 6.60 -1.33
C GLY A 30 -4.39 7.73 -2.22
N ASP A 31 -5.15 8.13 -3.23
CA ASP A 31 -4.80 9.23 -4.13
C ASP A 31 -4.75 10.57 -3.38
N LEU A 32 -5.74 10.85 -2.53
CA LEU A 32 -5.75 12.03 -1.67
C LEU A 32 -4.53 12.08 -0.73
N ALA A 33 -4.20 10.95 -0.11
CA ALA A 33 -3.06 10.87 0.80
C ALA A 33 -1.72 11.00 0.05
N TYR A 34 -1.62 10.43 -1.16
CA TYR A 34 -0.45 10.60 -2.03
C TYR A 34 -0.24 12.06 -2.44
N GLN A 35 -1.31 12.78 -2.81
CA GLN A 35 -1.24 14.20 -3.13
C GLN A 35 -0.78 15.02 -1.91
N GLY A 36 -1.33 14.74 -0.73
CA GLY A 36 -0.92 15.38 0.52
C GLY A 36 0.54 15.11 0.90
N ALA A 37 0.99 13.87 0.79
CA ALA A 37 2.38 13.50 1.03
C ALA A 37 3.34 14.17 0.04
N SER A 38 2.95 14.21 -1.25
CA SER A 38 3.72 14.89 -2.30
C SER A 38 3.85 16.38 -2.03
N GLN A 39 2.76 17.05 -1.61
CA GLN A 39 2.78 18.46 -1.24
C GLN A 39 3.63 18.71 0.01
N LEU A 40 3.51 17.88 1.05
CA LEU A 40 4.35 17.98 2.25
C LEU A 40 5.83 17.82 1.92
N ASN A 41 6.16 16.95 0.97
CA ASN A 41 7.52 16.77 0.50
C ASN A 41 8.03 17.98 -0.29
N SER A 42 7.23 18.53 -1.20
CA SER A 42 7.59 19.75 -1.92
C SER A 42 7.74 20.97 -1.00
N ASP A 43 6.98 21.00 0.09
CA ASP A 43 7.06 22.04 1.13
C ASP A 43 8.29 21.87 2.05
N GLY A 44 9.08 20.81 1.90
CA GLY A 44 10.21 20.49 2.80
C GLY A 44 9.80 20.07 4.21
N LYS A 45 8.53 19.70 4.41
CA LYS A 45 7.98 19.27 5.71
C LYS A 45 7.99 17.75 5.89
N TRP A 46 8.20 17.00 4.81
CA TRP A 46 8.34 15.55 4.84
C TRP A 46 9.71 15.15 5.42
N GLN A 47 9.71 14.27 6.42
CA GLN A 47 10.95 13.77 7.01
C GLN A 47 11.55 12.67 6.14
N TYR A 48 12.88 12.60 6.08
CA TYR A 48 13.58 11.64 5.22
C TYR A 48 13.28 10.16 5.58
N ASN A 49 12.89 9.91 6.81
CA ASN A 49 12.56 8.58 7.33
C ASN A 49 11.05 8.27 7.30
N TRP A 50 10.24 9.12 6.66
CA TRP A 50 8.81 8.87 6.48
C TRP A 50 8.54 8.17 5.16
N PHE A 51 7.67 7.17 5.23
CA PHE A 51 7.27 6.35 4.09
C PHE A 51 5.74 6.36 3.96
N PHE A 52 5.25 6.52 2.73
CA PHE A 52 3.83 6.41 2.42
C PHE A 52 3.52 5.00 1.90
N PHE A 53 2.53 4.35 2.48
CA PHE A 53 2.08 3.02 2.06
C PHE A 53 0.57 3.02 1.84
N LEU A 54 0.13 2.53 0.69
CA LEU A 54 -1.25 2.12 0.48
C LEU A 54 -1.36 0.63 0.78
N PRO A 55 -2.02 0.21 1.87
CA PRO A 55 -2.05 -1.18 2.25
C PRO A 55 -3.02 -1.97 1.37
N LEU A 56 -2.49 -2.52 0.29
CA LEU A 56 -3.19 -3.45 -0.60
C LEU A 56 -3.11 -4.86 0.01
N GLY A 57 -4.23 -5.59 0.04
CA GLY A 57 -4.29 -6.97 0.55
C GLY A 57 -4.89 -7.11 1.95
N MET A 58 -5.19 -6.03 2.66
CA MET A 58 -6.02 -6.09 3.87
C MET A 58 -7.50 -6.23 3.51
N ALA A 59 -8.25 -7.01 4.31
CA ALA A 59 -9.70 -7.13 4.16
C ALA A 59 -10.36 -5.73 4.16
N LEU A 60 -11.14 -5.42 3.13
CA LEU A 60 -11.81 -4.11 2.98
C LEU A 60 -13.02 -3.97 3.91
N GLU A 61 -13.56 -5.09 4.39
CA GLU A 61 -14.73 -5.15 5.26
C GLU A 61 -14.39 -5.90 6.57
N ASN A 62 -15.06 -5.55 7.67
CA ASN A 62 -14.90 -6.16 9.00
C ASN A 62 -13.48 -6.11 9.60
N ARG A 63 -12.80 -4.96 9.50
CA ARG A 63 -11.49 -4.74 10.13
C ARG A 63 -11.61 -4.71 11.65
N LYS A 64 -11.22 -5.79 12.34
CA LYS A 64 -10.96 -5.81 13.79
C LYS A 64 -9.45 -5.78 14.11
N SER A 65 -8.65 -5.03 13.37
CA SER A 65 -7.21 -4.95 13.65
C SER A 65 -6.66 -3.56 13.42
N VAL A 66 -5.93 -3.07 14.41
CA VAL A 66 -5.01 -1.94 14.32
C VAL A 66 -3.65 -2.54 14.02
N GLU A 67 -3.06 -2.23 12.87
CA GLU A 67 -1.69 -2.62 12.54
C GLU A 67 -0.77 -1.43 12.82
N LEU A 68 -0.01 -1.51 13.91
CA LEU A 68 0.99 -0.52 14.28
C LEU A 68 2.35 -1.01 13.75
N LEU A 69 2.79 -0.48 12.60
CA LEU A 69 4.12 -0.75 12.08
C LEU A 69 5.14 0.11 12.84
N HIS A 70 5.83 -0.50 13.81
CA HIS A 70 6.96 0.12 14.50
C HIS A 70 8.25 -0.20 13.72
N PHE A 71 8.66 0.69 12.83
CA PHE A 71 9.96 0.57 12.16
C PHE A 71 11.07 0.97 13.15
N PRO A 72 12.11 0.14 13.34
CA PRO A 72 13.16 0.44 14.30
C PRO A 72 13.99 1.66 13.85
N PRO A 73 14.52 2.46 14.79
CA PRO A 73 15.35 3.62 14.47
C PRO A 73 16.72 3.19 13.92
N ASP A 74 16.99 3.59 12.67
CA ASP A 74 18.26 3.89 11.96
C ASP A 74 19.59 3.16 12.28
N TYR A 75 19.60 1.99 12.93
CA TYR A 75 20.83 1.20 13.09
C TYR A 75 20.67 -0.24 12.60
N SER A 76 20.72 -0.42 11.27
CA SER A 76 21.44 -1.49 10.54
C SER A 76 20.77 -1.76 9.18
N LEU A 77 20.87 -0.79 8.28
CA LEU A 77 20.42 -0.89 6.88
C LEU A 77 21.54 -1.34 5.92
N THR A 78 22.55 -2.11 6.37
CA THR A 78 23.73 -2.36 5.52
C THR A 78 24.14 -3.80 5.25
N GLN A 79 23.41 -4.87 5.62
CA GLN A 79 23.84 -6.18 5.09
C GLN A 79 22.86 -7.33 4.93
N ALA A 80 21.61 -7.27 5.37
CA ALA A 80 20.75 -8.43 5.23
C ALA A 80 19.27 -8.07 5.12
N GLN A 81 18.85 -7.46 4.02
CA GLN A 81 17.43 -7.40 3.66
C GLN A 81 17.27 -7.36 2.14
N ASP A 82 17.76 -8.41 1.50
CA ASP A 82 17.30 -8.78 0.16
C ASP A 82 16.01 -9.59 0.31
N TYR A 83 14.88 -8.90 0.52
CA TYR A 83 13.56 -9.51 0.62
C TYR A 83 13.14 -10.26 -0.67
N LEU A 84 13.89 -10.12 -1.77
CA LEU A 84 13.63 -10.76 -3.06
C LEU A 84 14.54 -11.96 -3.35
N ARG A 85 15.48 -12.31 -2.46
CA ARG A 85 16.38 -13.46 -2.64
C ARG A 85 16.50 -14.38 -1.43
N SER A 86 15.51 -14.42 -0.54
CA SER A 86 15.46 -15.49 0.46
C SER A 86 15.07 -16.81 -0.21
N SER A 87 16.09 -17.60 -0.56
CA SER A 87 15.94 -18.97 -1.00
C SER A 87 15.49 -19.86 0.16
N THR A 88 14.18 -19.99 0.34
CA THR A 88 13.59 -21.20 0.90
C THR A 88 12.62 -21.77 -0.12
N THR A 89 13.21 -22.26 -1.22
CA THR A 89 12.65 -23.38 -1.95
C THR A 89 12.88 -24.61 -1.08
N ASP A 90 11.86 -25.02 -0.34
CA ASP A 90 11.68 -26.43 -0.05
C ASP A 90 10.74 -27.00 -1.12
N ARG A 91 11.22 -28.08 -1.76
CA ARG A 91 10.50 -28.88 -2.75
C ARG A 91 9.60 -29.90 -2.06
#